data_AF-A0A6D2IN80-F1
#
_entry.id   AF-A0A6D2IN80-F1
#
_cell.length_a   1.000
_cell.length_b   1.000
_cell.length_c   1.000
_cell.angle_alpha   90.00
_cell.angle_beta   90.00
_cell.angle_gamma   90.00
#
_symmetry.space_group_name_H-M   'P 1'
#
loop_
_entity.id
_entity.type
_entity.pdbx_description
1 polymer ?
#
loop_
_entity_poly.entity_id
_entity_poly.type
_entity_poly.pdbx_seq_one_letter_code
_entity_poly.pdbx_strand_id
1 'polypeptide(L)'
;MNFSYNRLEGPIPQGTQIQGQDTSSFADNPELCGAPLQETCGRKEKEEATKQEEDEAFSWIAVAIGYVPGVFCGLTIGHILFLCKPYWFVRIFHSFT
;
A
#
# COMPACT_ATOMS: atom_id res chain seq x y z
N MET A 1 36.05 -0.02 -10.70
CA MET A 1 35.07 -0.56 -11.66
C MET A 1 34.36 0.63 -12.29
N ASN A 2 34.12 0.61 -13.59
CA ASN A 2 33.53 1.76 -14.27
C ASN A 2 32.06 1.48 -14.59
N PHE A 3 31.16 2.33 -14.07
CA PHE A 3 29.71 2.29 -14.31
C PHE A 3 29.22 3.55 -15.08
N SER A 4 30.15 4.35 -15.60
CA SER A 4 29.83 5.56 -16.37
C SER A 4 29.25 5.22 -17.74
N TYR A 5 28.59 6.18 -18.37
CA TYR A 5 28.02 6.05 -19.72
C TYR A 5 27.05 4.88 -19.83
N ASN A 6 26.22 4.71 -18.81
CA ASN A 6 25.13 3.75 -18.80
C ASN A 6 23.80 4.50 -18.63
N ARG A 7 22.69 3.76 -18.63
CA ARG A 7 21.35 4.31 -18.36
C ARG A 7 20.83 3.77 -17.02
N LEU A 8 21.65 3.88 -15.98
CA LEU A 8 21.27 3.46 -14.62
C LEU A 8 20.37 4.53 -14.00
N GLU A 9 19.35 4.08 -13.26
CA GLU A 9 18.31 4.94 -12.69
C GLU A 9 18.09 4.60 -11.21
N GLY A 10 17.76 5.61 -10.40
CA GLY A 10 17.38 5.45 -9.01
C GLY A 10 18.52 5.58 -7.99
N PRO A 11 18.27 5.18 -6.72
CA PRO A 11 19.23 5.36 -5.63
C PRO A 11 20.44 4.43 -5.74
N ILE A 12 21.64 4.97 -5.56
CA ILE A 12 22.87 4.18 -5.49
C ILE A 12 22.84 3.30 -4.22
N PRO A 13 23.01 1.97 -4.35
CA PRO A 13 23.01 1.05 -3.22
C PRO A 13 24.19 1.34 -2.28
N GLN A 14 23.90 1.36 -0.98
CA GLN A 14 24.85 1.72 0.09
C GLN A 14 25.79 0.56 0.46
N GLY A 15 26.56 0.06 -0.50
CA GLY A 15 27.58 -0.97 -0.29
C GLY A 15 28.97 -0.37 -0.11
N THR A 16 29.79 -0.93 0.77
CA THR A 16 31.18 -0.48 1.02
C THR A 16 32.05 -0.47 -0.24
N GLN A 17 31.83 -1.42 -1.16
CA GLN A 17 32.54 -1.49 -2.44
C GLN A 17 32.15 -0.37 -3.41
N ILE A 18 30.91 0.12 -3.34
CA ILE A 18 30.32 1.09 -4.28
C ILE A 18 30.57 2.52 -3.78
N GLN A 19 30.47 2.73 -2.46
CA GLN A 19 30.74 4.03 -1.83
C GLN A 19 32.22 4.42 -1.90
N GLY A 20 33.12 3.43 -2.02
CA GLY A 20 34.55 3.65 -2.27
C GLY A 20 34.90 3.88 -3.75
N GLN A 21 33.93 3.92 -4.67
CA GLN A 21 34.17 4.30 -6.07
C GLN A 21 34.10 5.82 -6.24
N ASP A 22 34.96 6.35 -7.11
CA ASP A 22 34.93 7.76 -7.47
C ASP A 22 33.61 8.13 -8.16
N THR A 23 33.16 9.37 -7.96
CA THR A 23 31.94 9.90 -8.61
C THR A 23 32.01 9.87 -10.14
N SER A 24 33.21 9.95 -10.71
CA SER A 24 33.46 9.80 -12.15
C SER A 24 33.08 8.42 -12.68
N SER A 25 33.13 7.38 -11.83
CA SER A 25 32.71 6.03 -12.20
C SER A 25 31.19 5.91 -12.40
N PHE A 26 30.42 6.94 -12.07
CA PHE A 26 28.97 7.01 -12.30
C PHE A 26 28.59 8.14 -13.27
N ALA A 27 29.57 8.78 -13.91
CA ALA A 27 29.35 9.87 -14.83
C ALA A 27 28.39 9.47 -15.96
N ASP A 28 27.60 10.44 -16.43
CA ASP A 28 26.65 10.26 -17.55
C ASP A 28 25.53 9.22 -17.27
N ASN A 29 25.09 9.10 -16.01
CA ASN A 29 23.85 8.43 -15.61
C ASN A 29 22.91 9.46 -14.96
N PRO A 30 22.09 10.20 -15.74
CA PRO A 30 21.37 11.39 -15.26
C PRO A 30 20.24 11.09 -14.26
N GLU A 31 19.75 9.86 -14.22
CA GLU A 31 18.66 9.44 -13.34
C GLU A 31 19.15 8.73 -12.07
N LEU A 32 20.48 8.68 -11.87
CA LEU A 32 21.11 8.12 -10.68
C LEU A 32 21.18 9.18 -9.57
N CYS A 33 20.90 8.79 -8.34
CA CYS A 33 20.95 9.69 -7.19
C CYS A 33 21.46 8.98 -5.93
N GLY A 34 21.93 9.72 -4.93
CA GLY A 34 22.50 9.21 -3.69
C GLY A 34 24.03 9.11 -3.69
N ALA A 35 24.62 8.92 -2.51
CA ALA A 35 26.08 8.87 -2.35
C ALA A 35 26.71 7.71 -3.15
N PRO A 36 27.86 7.92 -3.83
CA PRO A 36 28.76 9.07 -3.72
C PRO A 36 28.39 10.29 -4.59
N LEU A 37 27.34 10.25 -5.41
CA LEU A 37 26.84 11.43 -6.13
C LEU A 37 26.23 12.43 -5.14
N GLN A 38 26.45 13.73 -5.37
CA GLN A 38 25.83 14.79 -4.55
C GLN A 38 24.33 14.98 -4.82
N GLU A 39 23.78 14.29 -5.82
CA GLU A 39 22.36 14.37 -6.16
C GLU A 39 21.52 13.62 -5.12
N THR A 40 20.70 14.34 -4.35
CA THR A 40 19.79 13.74 -3.37
C THR A 40 18.53 13.20 -4.04
N CYS A 41 18.14 11.94 -3.76
CA CYS A 41 16.92 11.33 -4.30
C CYS A 41 15.63 11.92 -3.69
N GLY A 42 15.26 13.14 -4.06
CA GLY A 42 14.18 13.90 -3.40
C GLY A 42 12.73 13.60 -3.81
N ARG A 43 12.45 12.50 -4.52
CA ARG A 43 11.10 12.26 -5.10
C ARG A 43 10.32 11.07 -4.53
N LYS A 44 10.98 10.02 -4.05
CA LYS A 44 10.29 8.79 -3.63
C LYS A 44 9.57 8.89 -2.28
N GLU A 45 10.10 9.67 -1.34
CA GLU A 45 9.48 9.83 -0.01
C GLU A 45 8.14 10.57 -0.06
N LYS A 46 7.95 11.49 -1.01
CA LYS A 46 6.69 12.22 -1.17
C LYS A 46 5.58 11.38 -1.81
N GLU A 47 5.95 10.47 -2.71
CA GLU A 47 4.99 9.56 -3.36
C GLU A 47 4.46 8.50 -2.38
N GLU A 48 5.29 7.98 -1.48
CA GLU A 48 4.83 6.99 -0.48
C GLU A 48 3.93 7.60 0.59
N ALA A 49 4.24 8.82 1.05
CA ALA A 49 3.39 9.53 2.01
C ALA A 49 2.02 9.88 1.41
N THR A 50 1.98 10.33 0.15
CA THR A 50 0.72 10.66 -0.53
C THR A 50 -0.15 9.42 -0.73
N LYS A 51 0.46 8.28 -1.06
CA LYS A 51 -0.22 6.98 -1.25
C LYS A 51 -0.88 6.44 0.01
N GLN A 52 -0.21 6.57 1.16
CA GLN A 52 -0.79 6.13 2.42
C GLN A 52 -2.00 6.98 2.83
N GLU A 53 -1.94 8.30 2.64
CA GLU A 53 -3.07 9.19 2.97
C GLU A 53 -4.29 8.95 2.08
N GLU A 54 -4.08 8.72 0.78
CA GLU A 54 -5.19 8.44 -0.15
C GLU A 54 -5.84 7.07 0.13
N ASP A 55 -5.06 6.02 0.39
CA ASP A 55 -5.59 4.68 0.72
C ASP A 55 -6.42 4.68 2.03
N GLU A 56 -5.98 5.39 3.06
CA GLU A 56 -6.72 5.56 4.31
C GLU A 56 -8.01 6.37 4.09
N ALA A 57 -7.95 7.41 3.26
CA ALA A 57 -9.11 8.20 2.86
C ALA A 57 -10.15 7.36 2.09
N PHE A 58 -9.72 6.48 1.19
CA PHE A 58 -10.63 5.58 0.46
C PHE A 58 -11.29 4.55 1.37
N SER A 59 -10.58 4.04 2.38
CA SER A 59 -11.10 3.05 3.33
C SER A 59 -12.28 3.59 4.15
N TRP A 60 -12.15 4.79 4.72
CA TRP A 60 -13.25 5.36 5.54
C TRP A 60 -14.47 5.75 4.68
N ILE A 61 -14.24 6.20 3.44
CA ILE A 61 -15.33 6.51 2.49
C ILE A 61 -16.10 5.24 2.13
N ALA A 62 -15.41 4.12 1.87
CA ALA A 62 -16.05 2.84 1.58
C ALA A 62 -16.92 2.36 2.76
N VAL A 63 -16.42 2.49 3.99
CA VAL A 63 -17.18 2.17 5.22
C VAL A 63 -18.41 3.07 5.36
N ALA A 64 -18.28 4.38 5.12
CA ALA A 64 -19.39 5.32 5.20
C ALA A 64 -20.50 5.03 4.18
N ILE A 65 -20.13 4.71 2.93
CA ILE A 65 -21.07 4.35 1.86
C ILE A 65 -21.77 3.02 2.17
N GLY A 66 -21.04 2.04 2.71
CA GLY A 66 -21.58 0.70 3.01
C GLY A 66 -22.46 0.64 4.25
N TYR A 67 -22.30 1.56 5.20
CA TYR A 67 -22.96 1.48 6.51
C TYR A 67 -24.49 1.52 6.42
N VAL A 68 -25.05 2.51 5.75
CA VAL A 68 -26.51 2.73 5.69
C VAL A 68 -27.26 1.59 4.97
N PRO A 69 -26.90 1.20 3.73
CA PRO A 69 -27.58 0.08 3.07
C PRO A 69 -27.29 -1.25 3.75
N GLY A 70 -26.08 -1.44 4.29
CA GLY A 70 -25.68 -2.67 4.99
C GLY A 70 -26.49 -2.92 6.25
N VAL A 71 -26.66 -1.90 7.10
CA VAL A 71 -27.45 -2.00 8.34
C VAL A 71 -28.93 -2.25 8.00
N PHE A 72 -29.48 -1.54 7.02
CA PHE A 72 -30.89 -1.70 6.63
C PHE A 72 -31.19 -3.09 6.06
N CYS A 73 -30.35 -3.57 5.13
CA CYS A 73 -30.47 -4.92 4.56
C CYS A 73 -30.25 -6.00 5.63
N GLY A 74 -29.26 -5.82 6.51
CA GLY A 74 -28.98 -6.76 7.60
C GLY A 74 -30.15 -6.89 8.59
N LEU A 75 -30.73 -5.76 9.02
CA LEU A 75 -31.87 -5.76 9.93
C LEU A 75 -33.13 -6.36 9.30
N THR A 76 -33.42 -6.02 8.03
CA THR A 76 -34.60 -6.57 7.33
C THR A 76 -34.49 -8.08 7.15
N ILE A 77 -33.34 -8.59 6.68
CA ILE A 77 -33.09 -10.03 6.50
C ILE A 77 -33.13 -10.74 7.86
N GLY A 78 -32.43 -10.21 8.88
CA GLY A 78 -32.42 -10.79 10.22
C GLY A 78 -33.81 -10.87 10.84
N HIS A 79 -34.61 -9.82 10.70
CA HIS A 79 -35.98 -9.77 11.21
C HIS A 79 -36.90 -10.76 10.49
N ILE A 80 -36.79 -10.89 9.16
CA ILE A 80 -37.55 -11.89 8.38
C ILE A 80 -37.15 -13.31 8.79
N LEU A 81 -35.86 -13.60 8.93
CA LEU A 81 -35.38 -14.93 9.36
C LEU A 81 -35.86 -15.28 10.77
N PHE A 82 -35.86 -14.30 11.68
CA PHE A 82 -36.32 -14.44 13.06
C PHE A 82 -37.83 -14.73 13.14
N LEU A 83 -38.65 -14.03 12.34
CA LEU A 83 -40.11 -14.17 12.39
C LEU A 83 -40.65 -15.33 11.53
N CYS A 84 -40.07 -15.58 10.35
CA CYS A 84 -40.62 -16.58 9.43
C CYS A 84 -40.21 -18.02 9.75
N LYS A 85 -39.12 -18.26 10.50
CA LYS A 85 -38.66 -19.64 10.75
C LYS A 85 -37.77 -19.81 11.99
N PRO A 86 -38.27 -19.60 13.22
CA PRO A 86 -37.47 -19.78 14.43
C PRO A 86 -36.84 -21.18 14.53
N TYR A 87 -37.51 -22.22 14.03
CA TYR A 87 -37.02 -23.61 14.11
C TYR A 87 -35.74 -23.89 13.27
N TRP A 88 -35.53 -23.22 12.14
CA TRP A 88 -34.32 -23.43 11.30
C TRP A 88 -33.10 -22.69 11.87
N PHE A 89 -33.34 -21.49 12.43
CA PHE A 89 -32.31 -20.69 13.11
C PHE A 89 -31.75 -21.44 14.32
N VAL A 90 -32.61 -21.96 15.20
CA VAL A 90 -32.20 -22.72 16.39
C VAL A 90 -31.39 -23.98 16.02
N ARG A 91 -31.71 -24.63 14.90
CA ARG A 91 -30.99 -25.82 14.40
C ARG A 91 -29.57 -25.52 13.92
N ILE A 92 -29.31 -24.34 13.34
CA ILE A 92 -27.95 -23.94 12.95
C ILE A 92 -27.05 -23.75 14.16
N PHE A 93 -27.54 -23.09 15.21
CA PHE A 93 -26.76 -22.91 16.44
C PHE A 93 -26.53 -24.24 17.17
N HIS A 94 -27.51 -25.14 17.16
CA HIS A 94 -27.35 -26.48 17.76
C HIS A 94 -26.43 -27.40 16.95
N SER A 95 -26.28 -27.18 15.64
CA SER A 95 -25.35 -27.96 14.79
C SER A 95 -23.89 -27.54 14.94
N PHE A 96 -23.61 -26.42 15.61
CA PHE A 96 -22.27 -25.84 15.79
C PHE A 96 -21.69 -26.07 17.21
N THR A 97 -22.44 -26.70 18.11
CA THR A 97 -21.97 -27.26 19.39
C THR A 97 -21.77 -28.76 19.24
#